data_AF-A0A327HGM5-F1
#
_entry.id   AF-A0A327HGM5-F1
#
_cell.length_a   1.000
_cell.length_b   1.000
_cell.length_c   1.000
_cell.angle_alpha   90.00
_cell.angle_beta   90.00
_cell.angle_gamma   90.00
#
_symmetry.space_group_name_H-M   'P 1'
#
loop_
_entity.id
_entity.type
_entity.pdbx_description
1 polymer ?
#
loop_
_entity_poly.entity_id
_entity_poly.type
_entity_poly.pdbx_seq_one_letter_code
_entity_poly.pdbx_strand_id
1 'polypeptide(L)'
;MRRFAIVGTRAMSKGKLPLNDLAGGAGRMDVLIRALMSSVLTSHGMRNDVEFTMILKGGPGPTRRIKFISNELKGIHAEQRSIAGKIANVLKNPTPPRGHFIERAPGIYDGGGGLEMTVNEWKCPVIRLDANADSLFGDKIPNDYSIDDIAFILGDDKALDTDLGIAK
;
A
#
# COMPACT_ATOMS: atom_id res chain seq x y z
N MET A 1 -9.80 -11.65 2.97
CA MET A 1 -8.59 -10.83 2.82
C MET A 1 -8.91 -9.36 3.01
N ARG A 2 -8.33 -8.74 4.04
CA ARG A 2 -8.37 -7.31 4.30
C ARG A 2 -7.41 -6.61 3.35
N ARG A 3 -7.88 -5.56 2.68
CA ARG A 3 -7.09 -4.88 1.65
C ARG A 3 -6.77 -3.46 2.06
N PHE A 4 -5.55 -3.02 1.80
CA PHE A 4 -5.10 -1.66 2.10
C PHE A 4 -4.41 -1.08 0.87
N ALA A 5 -4.72 0.16 0.51
CA ALA A 5 -3.92 0.92 -0.43
C ALA A 5 -3.50 2.24 0.19
N ILE A 6 -2.18 2.47 0.20
CA ILE A 6 -1.59 3.71 0.71
C ILE A 6 -1.01 4.48 -0.46
N VAL A 7 -1.48 5.71 -0.64
CA VAL A 7 -1.01 6.59 -1.71
C VAL A 7 0.16 7.44 -1.24
N GLY A 8 1.36 7.08 -1.69
CA GLY A 8 2.55 7.90 -1.55
C GLY A 8 2.58 8.98 -2.62
N THR A 9 2.08 10.17 -2.30
CA THR A 9 2.03 11.34 -3.18
C THR A 9 3.42 11.73 -3.64
N ARG A 10 4.41 11.65 -2.75
CA ARG A 10 5.82 11.98 -3.04
C ARG A 10 6.74 10.77 -3.09
N ALA A 11 6.25 9.59 -2.71
CA ALA A 11 7.08 8.39 -2.60
C ALA A 11 7.61 7.98 -3.97
N MET A 12 8.93 7.86 -4.09
CA MET A 12 9.58 7.63 -5.38
C MET A 12 9.14 6.32 -6.04
N SER A 13 8.81 6.38 -7.33
CA SER A 13 8.28 5.24 -8.11
C SER A 13 9.35 4.43 -8.85
N LYS A 14 10.60 4.92 -8.95
CA LYS A 14 11.71 4.25 -9.63
C LYS A 14 13.07 4.74 -9.15
N GLY A 15 14.11 3.98 -9.46
CA GLY A 15 15.50 4.38 -9.24
C GLY A 15 16.08 3.88 -7.92
N LYS A 16 17.18 4.50 -7.47
CA LYS A 16 17.91 4.10 -6.26
C LYS A 16 17.28 4.74 -5.02
N LEU A 17 16.58 3.94 -4.23
CA LEU A 17 15.99 4.38 -2.95
C LEU A 17 17.08 4.83 -1.96
N PRO A 18 17.05 6.06 -1.42
CA PRO A 18 18.00 6.52 -0.40
C PRO A 18 17.64 5.91 0.96
N LEU A 19 18.24 4.75 1.29
CA LEU A 19 17.96 4.01 2.52
C LEU A 19 18.29 4.77 3.81
N ASN A 20 19.12 5.80 3.75
CA ASN A 20 19.47 6.68 4.86
C ASN A 20 18.56 7.93 4.95
N ASP A 21 17.62 8.11 4.01
CA ASP A 21 16.74 9.28 3.96
C ASP A 21 15.35 8.90 3.41
N LEU A 22 14.68 8.00 4.14
CA LEU A 22 13.37 7.48 3.75
C LEU A 22 12.24 8.53 3.89
N ALA A 23 12.41 9.51 4.77
CA ALA A 23 11.43 10.57 5.00
C ALA A 23 11.60 11.72 3.99
N GLY A 24 12.83 12.20 3.76
CA GLY A 24 13.10 13.30 2.84
C GLY A 24 13.23 12.81 1.40
N GLY A 25 14.42 12.39 1.02
CA GLY A 25 14.83 12.06 -0.34
C GLY A 25 14.05 10.91 -1.00
N ALA A 26 13.51 9.97 -0.22
CA ALA A 26 12.63 8.92 -0.74
C ALA A 26 11.15 9.34 -0.86
N GLY A 27 10.80 10.55 -0.38
CA GLY A 27 9.46 11.12 -0.46
C GLY A 27 8.45 10.45 0.48
N ARG A 28 8.77 10.43 1.78
CA ARG A 28 7.93 9.80 2.84
C ARG A 28 7.69 8.30 2.67
N MET A 29 8.66 7.58 2.09
CA MET A 29 8.62 6.11 2.00
C MET A 29 8.54 5.47 3.40
N ASP A 30 9.07 6.14 4.42
CA ASP A 30 8.96 5.75 5.83
C ASP A 30 7.51 5.58 6.29
N VAL A 31 6.59 6.43 5.82
CA VAL A 31 5.15 6.34 6.13
C VAL A 31 4.54 5.07 5.53
N LEU A 32 4.82 4.80 4.26
CA LEU A 32 4.30 3.63 3.55
C LEU A 32 4.83 2.33 4.16
N ILE A 33 6.11 2.29 4.52
CA ILE A 33 6.73 1.14 5.18
C ILE A 33 6.09 0.90 6.54
N ARG A 34 5.89 1.94 7.35
CA ARG A 34 5.21 1.80 8.65
C ARG A 34 3.78 1.31 8.48
N ALA A 35 3.04 1.81 7.49
CA ALA A 35 1.70 1.32 7.19
C ALA A 35 1.69 -0.17 6.80
N LEU A 36 2.64 -0.61 5.95
CA LEU A 36 2.79 -2.03 5.61
C LEU A 36 3.07 -2.87 6.86
N MET A 37 4.05 -2.45 7.68
CA MET A 37 4.41 -3.12 8.92
C MET A 37 3.21 -3.25 9.86
N SER A 38 2.48 -2.17 10.11
CA SER A 38 1.29 -2.17 10.96
C SER A 38 0.15 -3.02 10.41
N SER A 39 0.05 -3.14 9.08
CA SER A 39 -0.98 -3.97 8.46
C SER A 39 -0.67 -5.47 8.58
N VAL A 40 0.61 -5.87 8.46
CA VAL A 40 0.99 -7.30 8.38
C VAL A 40 1.51 -7.86 9.70
N LEU A 41 2.30 -7.10 10.47
CA LEU A 41 3.01 -7.61 11.64
C LEU A 41 2.12 -7.62 12.90
N THR A 42 2.32 -8.64 13.73
CA THR A 42 1.73 -8.78 15.07
C THR A 42 2.83 -9.08 16.08
N SER A 43 2.51 -9.14 17.37
CA SER A 43 3.49 -9.47 18.42
C SER A 43 4.10 -10.87 18.28
N HIS A 44 3.37 -11.84 17.71
CA HIS A 44 3.77 -13.25 17.65
C HIS A 44 3.87 -13.80 16.23
N GLY A 45 3.88 -12.93 15.21
CA GLY A 45 3.97 -13.37 13.82
C GLY A 45 3.39 -12.35 12.84
N MET A 46 2.76 -12.85 11.79
CA MET A 46 2.16 -12.04 10.74
C MET A 46 0.71 -12.45 10.51
N ARG A 47 -0.13 -11.48 10.14
CA ARG A 47 -1.44 -11.75 9.57
C ARG A 47 -1.25 -12.46 8.23
N ASN A 48 -2.11 -13.44 7.92
CA ASN A 48 -2.06 -14.20 6.67
C ASN A 48 -3.19 -13.81 5.69
N ASP A 49 -3.99 -12.82 6.06
CA ASP A 49 -5.22 -12.41 5.39
C ASP A 49 -5.19 -10.94 4.96
N VAL A 50 -3.99 -10.41 4.70
CA VAL A 50 -3.74 -9.02 4.28
C VAL A 50 -3.18 -8.94 2.86
N GLU A 51 -3.81 -8.09 2.05
CA GLU A 51 -3.24 -7.56 0.80
C GLU A 51 -2.95 -6.07 1.02
N PHE A 52 -1.70 -5.66 0.82
CA PHE A 52 -1.29 -4.26 1.00
C PHE A 52 -0.68 -3.73 -0.30
N THR A 53 -1.17 -2.60 -0.80
CA THR A 53 -0.68 -1.98 -2.04
C THR A 53 -0.14 -0.58 -1.78
N MET A 54 1.15 -0.37 -2.06
CA MET A 54 1.76 0.95 -2.13
C MET A 54 1.52 1.56 -3.50
N ILE A 55 1.03 2.79 -3.56
CA ILE A 55 0.84 3.54 -4.81
C ILE A 55 1.81 4.69 -4.82
N LEU A 56 2.87 4.56 -5.62
CA LEU A 56 4.03 5.46 -5.65
C LEU A 56 3.87 6.46 -6.78
N LYS A 57 3.60 7.73 -6.45
CA LYS A 57 3.39 8.82 -7.41
C LYS A 57 4.59 9.77 -7.56
N GLY A 58 5.62 9.59 -6.75
CA GLY A 58 6.78 10.47 -6.69
C GLY A 58 7.82 10.21 -7.78
N GLY A 59 8.61 11.26 -8.05
CA GLY A 59 9.71 11.25 -9.00
C GLY A 59 9.26 11.30 -10.47
N PRO A 60 10.22 11.31 -11.41
CA PRO A 60 9.90 11.33 -12.84
C PRO A 60 9.43 9.95 -13.29
N GLY A 61 8.23 9.83 -13.84
CA GLY A 61 7.75 8.57 -14.43
C GLY A 61 6.29 8.25 -14.09
N PRO A 62 5.78 7.13 -14.61
CA PRO A 62 4.42 6.71 -14.33
C PRO A 62 4.27 6.24 -12.88
N THR A 63 3.05 6.33 -12.36
CA THR A 63 2.70 5.73 -11.06
C THR A 63 3.00 4.24 -11.06
N ARG A 64 3.62 3.78 -9.98
CA ARG A 64 3.95 2.37 -9.75
C ARG A 64 3.17 1.85 -8.55
N ARG A 65 2.68 0.63 -8.67
CA ARG A 65 2.05 -0.11 -7.58
C ARG A 65 3.02 -1.19 -7.10
N ILE A 66 3.18 -1.33 -5.79
CA ILE A 66 3.86 -2.47 -5.18
C ILE A 66 2.86 -3.15 -4.26
N LYS A 67 2.53 -4.40 -4.56
CA LYS A 67 1.53 -5.20 -3.83
C LYS A 67 2.23 -6.26 -2.99
N PHE A 68 1.78 -6.41 -1.75
CA PHE A 68 2.28 -7.34 -0.76
C PHE A 68 1.14 -8.28 -0.36
N ILE A 69 1.34 -9.59 -0.50
CA ILE A 69 0.36 -10.63 -0.20
C ILE A 69 0.84 -11.44 1.01
N SER A 70 0.25 -11.19 2.17
CA SER A 70 0.83 -11.56 3.46
C SER A 70 1.06 -13.07 3.67
N ASN A 71 0.17 -13.93 3.19
CA ASN A 71 0.33 -15.39 3.23
C ASN A 71 1.42 -15.93 2.29
N GLU A 72 1.96 -15.11 1.39
CA GLU A 72 3.03 -15.48 0.46
C GLU A 72 4.39 -14.86 0.85
N LEU A 73 4.38 -13.87 1.75
CA LEU A 73 5.57 -13.12 2.16
C LEU A 73 6.60 -14.03 2.84
N LYS A 74 7.86 -13.95 2.37
CA LYS A 74 9.01 -14.59 3.01
C LYS A 74 10.10 -13.59 3.39
N GLY A 75 10.70 -13.83 4.57
CA GLY A 75 11.82 -13.04 5.08
C GLY A 75 11.48 -11.57 5.32
N ILE A 76 10.26 -11.27 5.79
CA ILE A 76 9.89 -9.94 6.28
C ILE A 76 10.31 -9.85 7.75
N HIS A 77 11.05 -8.80 8.09
CA HIS A 77 11.53 -8.53 9.44
C HIS A 77 10.81 -7.31 10.01
N ALA A 78 10.66 -7.25 11.33
CA ALA A 78 10.06 -6.12 12.05
C ALA A 78 11.00 -4.91 12.14
N GLU A 79 11.64 -4.55 11.02
CA GLU A 79 12.64 -3.50 10.93
C GLU A 79 12.45 -2.73 9.60
N GLN A 80 12.38 -1.41 9.68
CA GLN A 80 12.00 -0.55 8.55
C GLN A 80 13.00 -0.61 7.40
N ARG A 81 14.31 -0.62 7.70
CA ARG A 81 15.38 -0.62 6.71
C ARG A 81 15.42 -1.93 5.91
N SER A 82 15.09 -3.05 6.52
CA SER A 82 14.97 -4.36 5.87
C SER A 82 13.87 -4.35 4.80
N ILE A 83 12.69 -3.81 5.14
CA ILE A 83 11.59 -3.63 4.19
C ILE A 83 11.95 -2.61 3.11
N ALA A 84 12.59 -1.50 3.49
CA ALA A 84 13.10 -0.52 2.54
C ALA A 84 14.08 -1.16 1.54
N GLY A 85 14.93 -2.09 1.97
CA GLY A 85 15.83 -2.85 1.09
C GLY A 85 15.08 -3.69 0.05
N LYS A 86 13.98 -4.36 0.44
CA LYS A 86 13.12 -5.11 -0.49
C LYS A 86 12.46 -4.17 -1.50
N ILE A 87 11.91 -3.04 -1.04
CA ILE A 87 11.33 -2.01 -1.93
C ILE A 87 12.39 -1.46 -2.88
N ALA A 88 13.59 -1.16 -2.39
CA ALA A 88 14.70 -0.68 -3.22
C ALA A 88 15.04 -1.68 -4.35
N ASN A 89 14.98 -2.98 -4.09
CA ASN A 89 15.18 -4.00 -5.11
C ASN A 89 14.05 -4.03 -6.16
N VAL A 90 12.80 -3.79 -5.76
CA VAL A 90 11.70 -3.57 -6.71
C VAL A 90 11.98 -2.35 -7.58
N LEU A 91 12.28 -1.20 -6.96
CA LEU A 91 12.41 0.10 -7.63
C LEU A 91 13.56 0.19 -8.65
N LYS A 92 14.58 -0.67 -8.54
CA LYS A 92 15.65 -0.81 -9.54
C LYS A 92 15.16 -1.36 -10.88
N ASN A 93 14.09 -2.14 -10.87
CA ASN A 93 13.53 -2.73 -12.09
C ASN A 93 12.63 -1.73 -12.83
N PRO A 94 12.55 -1.83 -14.17
CA PRO A 94 11.54 -1.12 -14.95
C PRO A 94 10.12 -1.43 -14.45
N THR A 95 9.27 -0.41 -14.40
CA THR A 95 7.86 -0.56 -14.05
C THR A 95 7.16 -1.41 -15.12
N PRO A 96 6.49 -2.51 -14.76
CA PRO A 96 5.72 -3.31 -15.70
C PRO A 96 4.57 -2.51 -16.34
N PRO A 97 4.02 -2.96 -17.47
CA PRO A 97 2.83 -2.35 -18.06
C PRO A 97 1.65 -2.30 -17.09
N ARG A 98 0.73 -1.36 -17.32
CA ARG A 98 -0.51 -1.25 -16.54
C ARG A 98 -1.32 -2.54 -16.66
N GLY A 99 -1.93 -2.98 -15.56
CA GLY A 99 -2.73 -4.21 -15.50
C GLY A 99 -1.93 -5.51 -15.38
N HIS A 100 -0.59 -5.45 -15.39
CA HIS A 100 0.27 -6.62 -15.23
C HIS A 100 1.11 -6.50 -13.96
N PHE A 101 0.98 -7.49 -13.08
CA PHE A 101 1.85 -7.64 -11.91
C PHE A 101 2.97 -8.64 -12.21
N ILE A 102 4.19 -8.28 -11.83
CA ILE A 102 5.36 -9.18 -11.86
C ILE A 102 5.77 -9.45 -10.42
N GLU A 103 5.96 -10.73 -10.08
CA GLU A 103 6.54 -11.12 -8.78
C GLU A 103 8.04 -10.78 -8.75
N ARG A 104 8.46 -10.04 -7.73
CA ARG A 104 9.87 -9.64 -7.52
C ARG A 104 10.54 -10.42 -6.40
N ALA A 105 9.74 -10.90 -5.46
CA ALA A 105 10.12 -11.78 -4.36
C ALA A 105 8.83 -12.45 -3.84
N PRO A 106 8.92 -13.54 -3.05
CA PRO A 106 7.74 -14.21 -2.51
C PRO A 106 6.75 -13.24 -1.86
N GLY A 107 5.55 -13.16 -2.42
CA GLY A 107 4.47 -12.28 -1.96
C GLY A 107 4.67 -10.80 -2.23
N ILE A 108 5.67 -10.38 -3.02
CA ILE A 108 5.95 -8.99 -3.39
C ILE A 108 5.86 -8.86 -4.91
N TYR A 109 4.84 -8.15 -5.35
CA TYR A 109 4.55 -7.90 -6.75
C TYR A 109 4.66 -6.42 -7.07
N ASP A 110 4.95 -6.07 -8.32
CA ASP A 110 4.84 -4.70 -8.78
C ASP A 110 4.20 -4.59 -10.16
N GLY A 111 3.64 -3.44 -10.46
CA GLY A 111 2.98 -3.18 -11.73
C GLY A 111 2.74 -1.70 -11.97
N GLY A 112 2.43 -1.33 -13.20
CA GLY A 112 1.92 0.00 -13.51
C GLY A 112 0.48 0.20 -13.02
N GLY A 113 0.04 1.45 -12.94
CA GLY A 113 -1.33 1.81 -12.58
C GLY A 113 -1.40 2.69 -11.33
N GLY A 114 -2.61 3.02 -10.92
CA GLY A 114 -2.87 3.92 -9.78
C GLY A 114 -4.02 3.45 -8.91
N LEU A 115 -4.51 4.36 -8.06
CA LEU A 115 -5.54 4.05 -7.05
C LEU A 115 -6.84 3.52 -7.66
N GLU A 116 -7.34 4.18 -8.70
CA GLU A 116 -8.56 3.78 -9.39
C GLU A 116 -8.48 2.34 -9.92
N MET A 117 -7.34 1.98 -10.54
CA MET A 117 -7.12 0.62 -11.03
C MET A 117 -7.08 -0.40 -9.89
N THR A 118 -6.42 -0.07 -8.77
CA THR A 118 -6.39 -0.92 -7.58
C THR A 118 -7.79 -1.12 -7.00
N VAL A 119 -8.58 -0.05 -6.89
CA VAL A 119 -9.95 -0.11 -6.37
C VAL A 119 -10.86 -0.92 -7.29
N ASN A 120 -10.77 -0.76 -8.61
CA ASN A 120 -11.56 -1.53 -9.57
C ASN A 120 -11.19 -3.02 -9.60
N GLU A 121 -9.94 -3.38 -9.25
CA GLU A 121 -9.51 -4.77 -9.09
C GLU A 121 -10.10 -5.41 -7.82
N TRP A 122 -10.44 -4.61 -6.81
CA TRP A 122 -11.07 -5.08 -5.58
C TRP A 122 -12.57 -5.25 -5.76
N LYS A 123 -13.05 -6.49 -5.64
CA LYS A 123 -14.47 -6.84 -5.72
C LYS A 123 -15.17 -6.77 -4.35
N CYS A 124 -14.86 -5.74 -3.57
CA CYS A 124 -15.37 -5.55 -2.22
C CYS A 124 -15.61 -4.07 -1.91
N PRO A 125 -16.38 -3.73 -0.86
CA PRO A 125 -16.53 -2.34 -0.44
C PRO A 125 -15.19 -1.69 -0.12
N VAL A 126 -15.06 -0.42 -0.51
CA VAL A 126 -13.87 0.39 -0.26
C VAL A 126 -14.23 1.52 0.69
N ILE A 127 -13.48 1.62 1.78
CA ILE A 127 -13.57 2.68 2.78
C ILE A 127 -12.40 3.63 2.60
N ARG A 128 -12.69 4.92 2.43
CA ARG A 128 -11.70 6.00 2.36
C ARG A 128 -11.57 6.61 3.74
N LEU A 129 -10.42 6.40 4.38
CA LEU A 129 -10.20 6.95 5.72
C LEU A 129 -9.83 8.43 5.63
N ASP A 130 -10.66 9.28 6.23
CA ASP A 130 -10.61 10.73 6.16
C ASP A 130 -10.94 11.32 7.54
N ALA A 131 -10.02 12.14 8.07
CA ALA A 131 -10.16 12.70 9.41
C ALA A 131 -11.39 13.63 9.58
N ASN A 132 -11.95 14.13 8.48
CA ASN A 132 -13.13 14.99 8.50
C ASN A 132 -14.45 14.22 8.24
N ALA A 133 -14.38 12.90 8.07
CA ALA A 133 -15.55 12.06 7.80
C ALA A 133 -16.17 11.51 9.10
N ASP A 134 -17.36 10.90 8.94
CA ASP A 134 -18.06 10.23 10.04
C ASP A 134 -17.23 9.07 10.57
N SER A 135 -17.16 8.93 11.91
CA SER A 135 -16.46 7.84 12.58
C SER A 135 -16.72 6.48 11.95
N LEU A 136 -15.63 5.75 11.68
CA LEU A 136 -15.68 4.36 11.27
C LEU A 136 -16.51 3.52 12.26
N PHE A 137 -16.48 3.79 13.56
CA PHE A 137 -17.19 3.00 14.58
C PHE A 137 -18.68 3.30 14.71
N GLY A 138 -19.25 4.20 13.88
CA GLY A 138 -20.68 4.45 13.85
C GLY A 138 -21.48 3.36 13.11
N ASP A 139 -22.81 3.46 13.14
CA ASP A 139 -23.75 2.43 12.64
C ASP A 139 -23.71 2.16 11.12
N LYS A 140 -22.88 2.89 10.37
CA LYS A 140 -22.84 2.92 8.90
C LYS A 140 -21.53 2.41 8.30
N ILE A 141 -20.82 1.48 8.95
CA ILE A 141 -20.01 0.53 8.15
C ILE A 141 -21.04 -0.34 7.41
N PRO A 142 -20.82 -0.74 6.15
CA PRO A 142 -21.74 -1.68 5.51
C PRO A 142 -21.78 -2.98 6.33
N ASN A 143 -22.83 -3.12 7.16
CA ASN A 143 -23.02 -4.19 8.15
C ASN A 143 -23.20 -5.57 7.51
N ASP A 144 -23.40 -5.60 6.19
CA ASP A 144 -23.67 -6.81 5.42
C ASP A 144 -22.39 -7.51 4.90
N TYR A 145 -21.21 -7.00 5.24
CA TYR A 145 -19.94 -7.57 4.79
C TYR A 145 -19.15 -8.13 5.96
N SER A 146 -18.55 -9.30 5.74
CA SER A 146 -17.49 -9.77 6.62
C SER A 146 -16.35 -8.74 6.61
N ILE A 147 -15.80 -8.40 7.78
CA ILE A 147 -14.59 -7.58 7.90
C ILE A 147 -13.42 -8.17 7.11
N ASP A 148 -13.48 -9.48 6.82
CA ASP A 148 -12.50 -10.16 6.00
C ASP A 148 -12.70 -9.90 4.50
N ASP A 149 -13.67 -9.10 4.06
CA ASP A 149 -13.84 -8.69 2.66
C ASP A 149 -14.17 -7.19 2.54
N ILE A 150 -13.29 -6.37 3.13
CA ILE A 150 -13.32 -4.91 3.02
C ILE A 150 -11.95 -4.38 2.61
N ALA A 151 -11.95 -3.25 1.92
CA ALA A 151 -10.75 -2.54 1.54
C ALA A 151 -10.69 -1.15 2.16
N PHE A 152 -9.50 -0.69 2.51
CA PHE A 152 -9.23 0.64 3.03
C PHE A 152 -8.26 1.37 2.11
N ILE A 153 -8.56 2.64 1.82
CA ILE A 153 -7.65 3.53 1.11
C ILE A 153 -7.26 4.70 2.02
N LEU A 154 -5.97 5.03 2.02
CA LEU A 154 -5.40 6.10 2.83
C LEU A 154 -4.35 6.89 2.05
N GLY A 155 -4.17 8.15 2.41
CA GLY A 155 -3.07 9.00 1.95
C GLY A 155 -1.76 8.71 2.70
N ASP A 156 -0.70 9.37 2.26
CA ASP A 156 0.55 9.47 3.00
C ASP A 156 0.42 10.55 4.10
N ASP A 157 1.38 11.48 4.19
CA ASP A 157 1.27 12.63 5.08
C ASP A 157 0.48 13.81 4.47
N LYS A 158 0.01 13.66 3.23
CA LYS A 158 -0.90 14.60 2.58
C LYS A 158 -2.32 14.03 2.53
N ALA A 159 -3.30 14.93 2.50
CA ALA A 159 -4.69 14.55 2.30
C ALA A 159 -4.85 13.75 1.00
N LEU A 160 -5.63 12.67 1.08
CA LEU A 160 -5.94 11.84 -0.07
C LEU A 160 -7.06 12.50 -0.89
N ASP A 161 -6.67 13.12 -2.00
CA ASP A 161 -7.60 13.74 -2.94
C ASP A 161 -8.19 12.68 -3.90
N THR A 162 -9.37 12.15 -3.56
CA THR A 162 -10.11 11.16 -4.37
C THR A 162 -11.54 11.00 -3.88
N ASP A 163 -12.51 10.79 -4.78
CA ASP A 163 -13.90 10.40 -4.44
C ASP A 163 -14.14 8.88 -4.46
N LEU A 164 -13.06 8.08 -4.54
CA LEU A 164 -13.17 6.63 -4.52
C LEU A 164 -13.51 6.13 -3.11
N GLY A 165 -14.47 5.20 -3.02
CA GLY A 165 -14.88 4.59 -1.75
C GLY A 165 -15.76 5.48 -0.87
N ILE A 166 -16.20 4.91 0.25
CA ILE A 166 -17.07 5.57 1.24
C ILE A 166 -16.16 6.26 2.27
N ALA A 167 -16.30 7.59 2.44
CA ALA A 167 -15.52 8.34 3.42
C ALA A 167 -15.93 7.97 4.87
N LYS A 168 -14.94 7.68 5.72
CA LYS A 168 -15.07 7.29 7.14
C LYS A 168 -13.86 7.71 7.99
#